data_AF-A0A8J7QSI0-F1
#
_entry.id   AF-A0A8J7QSI0-F1
#
_cell.length_a   1.000
_cell.length_b   1.000
_cell.length_c   1.000
_cell.angle_alpha   90.00
_cell.angle_beta   90.00
_cell.angle_gamma   90.00
#
_symmetry.space_group_name_H-M   'P 1'
#
loop_
_entity.id
_entity.type
_entity.pdbx_description
1 polymer ?
#
loop_
_entity_poly.entity_id
_entity_poly.type
_entity_poly.pdbx_seq_one_letter_code
_entity_poly.pdbx_strand_id
1 'polypeptide(L)'
;MSKLQFSIIYGVIRPEINERLSLGVIIVANDKIKIRYSRKKISVLKGLFSPKTYEQLNKVIHNISRNNTIDSVSAINYMSRYSNNLLSVSQLLTVDVAPDKKSEDWLYRTYVYDER
;
A
#
# COMPACT_ATOMS: atom_id res chain seq x y z
N MET A 1 -10.59 -14.83 18.29
CA MET A 1 -10.72 -13.45 17.77
C MET A 1 -10.02 -13.38 16.43
N SER A 2 -10.73 -12.96 15.38
CA SER A 2 -10.11 -12.67 14.09
C SER A 2 -9.18 -11.48 14.26
N LYS A 3 -7.90 -11.63 13.88
CA LYS A 3 -6.89 -10.59 14.04
C LYS A 3 -6.86 -9.74 12.78
N LEU A 4 -6.87 -8.42 12.95
CA LEU A 4 -6.68 -7.50 11.84
C LEU A 4 -5.19 -7.47 11.46
N GLN A 5 -4.89 -7.69 10.19
CA GLN A 5 -3.53 -7.56 9.67
C GLN A 5 -3.46 -6.49 8.60
N PHE A 6 -2.30 -5.85 8.45
CA PHE A 6 -2.11 -4.82 7.46
C PHE A 6 -0.69 -4.75 6.94
N SER A 7 -0.55 -4.19 5.74
CA SER A 7 0.73 -3.83 5.13
C SER A 7 0.57 -2.49 4.41
N ILE A 8 1.67 -1.76 4.26
CA ILE A 8 1.70 -0.43 3.64
C ILE A 8 2.35 -0.56 2.27
N ILE A 9 1.71 0.03 1.27
CA ILE A 9 2.24 0.18 -0.08
C ILE A 9 2.94 1.53 -0.15
N TYR A 10 4.20 1.53 -0.56
CA TYR A 10 5.02 2.72 -0.73
C TYR A 10 5.42 2.95 -2.18
N GLY A 11 5.43 4.20 -2.61
CA GLY A 11 6.17 4.64 -3.78
C GLY A 11 7.62 4.89 -3.40
N VAL A 12 8.56 4.22 -4.08
CA VAL A 12 9.99 4.35 -3.78
C VAL A 12 10.52 5.60 -4.49
N ILE A 13 10.99 6.59 -3.73
CA ILE A 13 11.46 7.87 -4.28
C ILE A 13 12.96 7.84 -4.57
N ARG A 14 13.76 7.56 -3.56
CA ARG A 14 15.22 7.39 -3.67
C ARG A 14 15.61 6.09 -2.95
N PRO A 15 15.76 4.98 -3.68
CA PRO A 15 16.09 3.67 -3.11
C PRO A 15 17.36 3.69 -2.27
N GLU A 16 18.36 4.48 -2.68
CA GLU A 16 19.71 4.53 -2.11
C GLU A 16 19.71 4.98 -0.65
N ILE A 17 18.73 5.81 -0.27
CA ILE A 17 18.54 6.31 1.10
C ILE A 17 17.22 5.83 1.72
N ASN A 18 16.57 4.84 1.09
CA ASN A 18 15.26 4.31 1.49
C ASN A 18 14.18 5.39 1.64
N GLU A 19 14.24 6.46 0.83
CA GLU A 19 13.19 7.48 0.80
C GLU A 19 11.99 6.92 0.05
N ARG A 20 10.85 6.88 0.73
CA ARG A 20 9.63 6.29 0.20
C ARG A 20 8.40 7.00 0.77
N LEU A 21 7.36 7.13 -0.05
CA LEU A 21 6.10 7.75 0.33
C LEU A 21 5.02 6.68 0.48
N SER A 22 4.33 6.65 1.61
CA SER A 22 3.15 5.80 1.81
C SER A 22 2.06 6.16 0.80
N LEU A 23 1.61 5.24 -0.03
CA LEU A 23 0.57 5.46 -1.04
C LEU A 23 -0.73 4.73 -0.72
N GLY A 24 -0.66 3.62 0.01
CA GLY A 24 -1.82 2.80 0.29
C GLY A 24 -1.63 1.84 1.45
N VAL A 25 -2.72 1.23 1.88
CA VAL A 25 -2.75 0.19 2.90
C VAL A 25 -3.47 -1.03 2.34
N ILE A 26 -2.87 -2.20 2.54
CA ILE A 26 -3.47 -3.51 2.34
C ILE A 26 -3.96 -3.96 3.70
N ILE A 27 -5.21 -4.39 3.79
CA ILE A 27 -5.83 -4.84 5.01
C ILE A 27 -6.32 -6.27 4.79
N VAL A 28 -5.97 -7.16 5.71
CA VAL A 28 -6.44 -8.55 5.74
C VAL A 28 -7.32 -8.72 6.98
N ALA A 29 -8.58 -9.04 6.74
CA ALA A 29 -9.62 -9.13 7.76
C ALA A 29 -10.63 -10.21 7.36
N ASN A 30 -10.83 -11.23 8.21
CA ASN A 30 -11.82 -12.30 7.98
C ASN A 30 -11.68 -12.93 6.58
N ASP A 31 -10.46 -13.31 6.19
CA ASP A 31 -10.10 -13.87 4.88
C ASP A 31 -10.41 -12.96 3.67
N LYS A 32 -10.72 -11.68 3.93
CA LYS A 32 -10.88 -10.65 2.88
C LYS A 32 -9.66 -9.76 2.85
N ILE A 33 -9.18 -9.50 1.64
CA ILE A 33 -8.13 -8.52 1.39
C ILE A 33 -8.78 -7.27 0.80
N LYS A 34 -8.49 -6.12 1.42
CA LYS A 34 -8.91 -4.80 0.96
C LYS A 34 -7.70 -3.93 0.74
N ILE A 35 -7.68 -3.19 -0.35
CA ILE A 35 -6.59 -2.25 -0.65
C ILE A 35 -7.18 -0.85 -0.78
N ARG A 36 -6.58 0.12 -0.10
CA ARG A 36 -6.98 1.53 -0.17
C ARG A 36 -5.77 2.38 -0.51
N TYR A 37 -5.91 3.22 -1.54
CA TYR A 37 -4.88 4.14 -1.99
C TYR A 37 -5.26 5.60 -1.74
N SER A 38 -4.28 6.44 -1.44
CA SER A 38 -4.43 7.90 -1.43
C SER A 38 -4.14 8.47 -2.82
N ARG A 39 -5.18 8.91 -3.52
CA ARG A 39 -5.04 9.61 -4.81
C ARG A 39 -4.18 10.86 -4.71
N LYS A 40 -4.29 11.59 -3.59
CA LYS A 40 -3.51 12.80 -3.31
C LYS A 40 -2.02 12.49 -3.20
N LYS A 41 -1.63 11.52 -2.38
CA LYS A 41 -0.22 11.12 -2.24
C LYS A 41 0.34 10.54 -3.55
N ILE A 42 -0.46 9.79 -4.29
CA ILE A 42 -0.09 9.36 -5.65
C ILE A 42 0.14 10.57 -6.56
N SER A 43 -0.72 11.59 -6.54
CA SER A 43 -0.53 12.78 -7.39
C SER A 43 0.72 13.60 -7.05
N VAL A 44 1.15 13.63 -5.79
CA VAL A 44 2.40 14.31 -5.37
C VAL A 44 3.61 13.72 -6.09
N LEU A 45 3.60 12.41 -6.38
CA LEU A 45 4.69 11.76 -7.10
C LEU A 45 4.89 12.30 -8.53
N LYS A 46 3.91 13.00 -9.12
CA LYS A 46 4.10 13.69 -10.41
C LYS A 46 5.23 14.72 -10.37
N GLY A 47 5.44 15.37 -9.23
CA GLY A 47 6.50 16.35 -9.03
C GLY A 47 7.84 15.74 -8.64
N LEU A 48 7.85 14.47 -8.20
CA LEU A 48 9.05 13.78 -7.73
C LEU A 48 9.63 12.83 -8.79
N PHE A 49 8.79 12.33 -9.69
CA PHE A 49 9.17 11.38 -10.73
C PHE A 49 9.22 12.01 -12.12
N SER A 50 10.04 11.42 -13.00
CA SER A 50 9.92 11.70 -14.42
C SER A 50 8.51 11.34 -14.92
N PRO A 51 7.98 12.02 -15.96
CA PRO A 51 6.65 11.73 -16.50
C PRO A 51 6.44 10.26 -16.86
N LYS A 52 7.46 9.62 -17.45
CA LYS A 52 7.45 8.20 -17.83
C LYS A 52 7.39 7.28 -16.61
N THR A 53 8.20 7.57 -15.59
CA THR A 53 8.22 6.81 -14.32
C THR A 53 6.87 6.92 -13.61
N TYR A 54 6.29 8.11 -13.57
CA TYR A 54 4.98 8.35 -12.98
C TYR A 54 3.86 7.58 -13.72
N GLU A 55 3.89 7.57 -15.06
CA GLU A 55 2.95 6.80 -15.86
C GLU A 55 3.07 5.30 -15.59
N GLN A 56 4.29 4.78 -15.52
CA GLN A 56 4.55 3.37 -15.17
C GLN A 56 4.03 3.03 -13.78
N LEU A 57 4.29 3.87 -12.77
CA LEU A 57 3.78 3.67 -11.42
C LEU A 57 2.24 3.61 -11.40
N ASN A 58 1.57 4.53 -12.10
CA ASN A 58 0.11 4.50 -12.20
C ASN A 58 -0.43 3.24 -12.87
N LYS A 59 0.24 2.74 -13.93
CA LYS A 59 -0.13 1.47 -14.57
C LYS A 59 -0.02 0.30 -13.60
N VAL A 60 1.06 0.24 -12.81
CA VAL A 60 1.24 -0.81 -11.80
C VAL A 60 0.16 -0.74 -10.73
N ILE A 61 -0.11 0.44 -10.16
CA ILE A 61 -1.18 0.62 -9.16
C ILE A 61 -2.55 0.22 -9.72
N HIS A 62 -2.86 0.64 -10.95
CA HIS A 62 -4.10 0.28 -11.62
C HIS A 62 -4.22 -1.23 -11.83
N ASN A 63 -3.15 -1.89 -12.28
CA ASN A 63 -3.13 -3.34 -12.47
C ASN A 63 -3.32 -4.09 -11.15
N ILE A 64 -2.65 -3.68 -10.07
CA ILE A 64 -2.84 -4.28 -8.74
C ILE A 64 -4.31 -4.16 -8.32
N SER A 65 -4.92 -2.99 -8.53
CA SER A 65 -6.31 -2.74 -8.16
C SER A 65 -7.33 -3.46 -9.06
N ARG A 66 -7.03 -3.66 -10.34
CA ARG A 66 -7.98 -4.22 -11.33
C ARG A 66 -7.90 -5.74 -11.42
N ASN A 67 -6.70 -6.30 -11.31
CA ASN A 67 -6.46 -7.71 -11.55
C ASN A 67 -6.44 -8.54 -10.25
N ASN A 68 -6.78 -7.94 -9.11
CA ASN A 68 -6.67 -8.57 -7.78
C ASN A 68 -5.30 -9.25 -7.57
N THR A 69 -4.21 -8.63 -8.00
CA THR A 69 -2.85 -9.21 -7.91
C THR A 69 -2.45 -9.54 -6.48
N ILE A 70 -3.06 -8.87 -5.50
CA ILE A 70 -2.89 -9.13 -4.07
C ILE A 70 -4.21 -9.74 -3.55
N ASP A 71 -4.38 -11.03 -3.80
CA ASP A 71 -5.56 -11.82 -3.43
C ASP A 71 -5.32 -12.74 -2.22
N SER A 72 -4.07 -12.90 -1.81
CA SER A 72 -3.67 -13.83 -0.76
C SER A 72 -2.59 -13.25 0.16
N VAL A 73 -2.51 -13.76 1.39
CA VAL A 73 -1.42 -13.45 2.33
C VAL A 73 -0.06 -13.83 1.74
N SER A 74 0.01 -14.93 0.99
CA SER A 74 1.22 -15.34 0.27
C SER A 74 1.66 -14.30 -0.76
N ALA A 75 0.73 -13.71 -1.52
CA ALA A 75 1.03 -12.62 -2.46
C ALA A 75 1.57 -11.37 -1.73
N ILE A 76 0.97 -10.98 -0.59
CA ILE A 76 1.48 -9.87 0.23
C ILE A 76 2.91 -10.15 0.69
N ASN A 77 3.16 -11.34 1.23
CA ASN A 77 4.48 -11.74 1.71
C ASN A 77 5.51 -11.76 0.59
N TYR A 78 5.14 -12.24 -0.61
CA TYR A 78 5.99 -12.19 -1.79
C TYR A 78 6.35 -10.74 -2.15
N MET A 79 5.35 -9.86 -2.28
CA MET A 79 5.60 -8.44 -2.61
C MET A 79 6.40 -7.70 -1.53
N SER A 80 6.30 -8.11 -0.26
CA SER A 80 7.08 -7.53 0.83
C SER A 80 8.57 -7.85 0.76
N ARG A 81 8.93 -8.95 0.08
CA ARG A 81 10.32 -9.39 -0.12
C ARG A 81 10.88 -8.86 -1.42
N TYR A 82 10.05 -8.79 -2.45
CA TYR A 82 10.42 -8.35 -3.80
C TYR A 82 9.83 -6.98 -4.08
N SER A 83 10.44 -5.94 -3.51
CA SER A 83 10.18 -4.56 -3.89
C SER A 83 10.86 -4.23 -5.21
N ASN A 84 10.17 -3.54 -6.10
CA ASN A 84 10.76 -3.03 -7.33
C ASN A 84 11.19 -1.57 -7.12
N ASN A 85 11.89 -0.98 -8.10
CA ASN A 85 12.32 0.43 -8.03
C ASN A 85 11.15 1.45 -8.01
N LEU A 86 9.91 1.01 -8.21
CA LEU A 86 8.72 1.88 -8.23
C LEU A 86 7.85 1.73 -6.98
N LEU A 87 7.69 0.51 -6.49
CA LEU A 87 6.80 0.18 -5.37
C LEU A 87 7.47 -0.79 -4.41
N SER A 88 7.22 -0.57 -3.13
CA SER A 88 7.61 -1.46 -2.03
C SER A 88 6.39 -1.73 -1.15
N VAL A 89 6.31 -2.95 -0.60
CA VAL A 89 5.26 -3.36 0.32
C VAL A 89 5.91 -3.68 1.66
N SER A 90 5.36 -3.19 2.78
CA SER A 90 5.91 -3.57 4.09
C SER A 90 5.61 -5.03 4.43
N GLN A 91 6.30 -5.56 5.43
CA GLN A 91 5.90 -6.81 6.05
C GLN A 91 4.44 -6.73 6.53
N LEU A 92 3.75 -7.87 6.49
CA LEU A 92 2.40 -7.99 7.01
C LEU A 92 2.47 -7.97 8.55
N LEU A 93 1.84 -6.97 9.15
CA LEU A 93 1.80 -6.79 10.60
C LEU A 93 0.42 -7.14 11.13
N THR A 94 0.39 -7.73 12.32
CA THR A 94 -0.85 -8.03 13.03
C THR A 94 -1.08 -7.00 14.13
N VAL A 95 -2.29 -6.47 14.23
CA VAL A 95 -2.72 -5.57 15.30
C VAL A 95 -3.82 -6.23 16.12
N ASP A 96 -3.76 -6.01 17.43
CA ASP A 96 -4.71 -6.59 18.37
C ASP A 96 -5.97 -5.70 18.49
N VAL A 97 -6.69 -5.58 17.38
CA VAL A 97 -7.95 -4.84 17.27
C VAL A 97 -8.96 -5.64 16.46
N ALA A 98 -10.24 -5.35 16.66
CA ALA A 98 -11.31 -5.97 15.90
C ALA A 98 -11.21 -5.60 14.41
N PRO A 99 -11.45 -6.53 13.48
CA PRO A 99 -11.45 -6.28 12.04
C PRO A 99 -12.75 -5.61 11.59
N ASP A 100 -13.03 -4.42 12.15
CA ASP A 100 -14.19 -3.60 11.83
C ASP A 100 -13.82 -2.38 10.98
N LYS A 101 -14.83 -1.76 10.37
CA LYS A 101 -14.64 -0.58 9.51
C LYS A 101 -13.93 0.57 10.24
N LYS A 102 -14.16 0.73 11.54
CA LYS A 102 -13.54 1.78 12.36
C LYS A 102 -12.02 1.57 12.44
N SER A 103 -11.58 0.35 12.67
CA SER A 103 -10.17 -0.03 12.76
C SER A 103 -9.49 0.03 11.38
N GLU A 104 -10.20 -0.37 10.32
CA GLU A 104 -9.74 -0.20 8.93
C GLU A 104 -9.54 1.28 8.55
N ASP A 105 -10.50 2.14 8.92
CA ASP A 105 -10.42 3.58 8.70
C ASP A 105 -9.30 4.23 9.51
N TRP A 106 -9.10 3.78 10.76
CA TRP A 106 -7.98 4.22 11.59
C TRP A 106 -6.62 3.88 10.96
N LEU A 107 -6.43 2.66 10.46
CA LEU A 107 -5.20 2.28 9.77
C LEU A 107 -4.95 3.15 8.54
N TYR A 108 -5.97 3.34 7.71
CA TYR A 108 -5.86 4.21 6.53
C TYR A 108 -5.50 5.65 6.93
N ARG A 109 -6.14 6.19 7.97
CA ARG A 109 -5.86 7.54 8.47
C ARG A 109 -4.44 7.71 8.99
N THR A 110 -3.97 6.72 9.75
CA THR A 110 -2.65 6.76 10.41
C THR A 110 -1.51 6.70 9.40
N TYR A 111 -1.62 5.85 8.38
CA TYR A 111 -0.49 5.57 7.49
C TYR A 111 -0.59 6.23 6.11
N VAL A 112 -1.80 6.55 5.64
CA VAL A 112 -2.02 6.89 4.23
C VAL A 112 -2.72 8.22 4.05
N TYR A 113 -3.75 8.52 4.85
CA TYR A 113 -4.50 9.76 4.74
C TYR A 113 -3.62 10.98 5.03
N ASP A 114 -3.99 12.10 4.43
CA ASP A 114 -3.35 13.39 4.64
C ASP A 114 -4.44 14.45 4.72
N GLU A 115 -4.70 14.94 5.93
CA GLU A 115 -5.69 16.00 6.21
C GLU A 115 -5.19 17.40 5.84
N ARG A 116 -3.90 17.56 5.49
CA ARG A 116 -3.27 18.86 5.28
C ARG A 116 -3.33 19.32 3.84
#